data_AF-A0A6E8VBS3-F1
#
_entry.id   AF-A0A6E8VBS3-F1
#
_cell.length_a   1.000
_cell.length_b   1.000
_cell.length_c   1.000
_cell.angle_alpha   90.00
_cell.angle_beta   90.00
_cell.angle_gamma   90.00
#
_symmetry.space_group_name_H-M   'P 1'
#
loop_
_entity.id
_entity.type
_entity.pdbx_description
1 polymer ?
#
loop_
_entity_poly.entity_id
_entity_poly.type
_entity_poly.pdbx_seq_one_letter_code
_entity_poly.pdbx_strand_id
1 'polypeptide(L)'
;MDDFEFVAEQFVEFLEPAVALLFGLLKEAVECETKMTVLYVMSFIIEKMSMSMRIDVQSLVQYLPLLWEESREHNMLRCAIISTLLQIIKALYEIPSSEPIVAFIYQIIEMSTNVNDPSHVYLLEEGLELWVVVVHYSRTMNQELLNLCENLVPLIQQSSSNMNICLAIVQAYVFLGAEVFLPRYGQEIVKTCQYLLTDLRADGVVLINRFFLTLLQAVPKFAIELLRPSYYQQTNFPQVLQIYLQIISRVLVNDQVTFSVVLAETGAQDALEKILTAWLENMRRVTAIEERKLLALALSSLLTVSNDVIYKNFAGIITNVTEALNDIMDVFSQDTKVDSLVIDDENVDNVGVTLFSYGFIDSDMVQEETPHFSRCRAFCLRDPTHVIVLKDYLQNQLVVLKTTIGAEQYQSLMTSVDLQTLKELSSFVALGIDLPTGIDDGAA
;
A
#
# COMPACT_ATOMS: atom_id res chain seq x y z
N MET A 1 -31.76 -5.60 15.69
CA MET A 1 -30.30 -5.32 15.77
C MET A 1 -29.78 -4.85 14.41
N ASP A 2 -30.32 -5.32 13.28
CA ASP A 2 -30.07 -4.75 11.93
C ASP A 2 -30.68 -3.37 11.69
N ASP A 3 -31.42 -2.83 12.66
CA ASP A 3 -32.03 -1.51 12.55
C ASP A 3 -30.95 -0.43 12.69
N PHE A 4 -30.97 0.58 11.82
CA PHE A 4 -30.07 1.73 11.91
C PHE A 4 -30.26 2.48 13.24
N GLU A 5 -31.45 2.44 13.83
CA GLU A 5 -31.75 3.05 15.14
C GLU A 5 -31.35 2.16 16.33
N PHE A 6 -30.70 1.02 16.11
CA PHE A 6 -30.28 0.13 17.18
C PHE A 6 -29.20 0.78 18.07
N VAL A 7 -29.49 0.83 19.38
CA VAL A 7 -28.59 1.36 20.41
C VAL A 7 -28.02 0.19 21.21
N ALA A 8 -26.72 -0.08 21.04
CA ALA A 8 -26.04 -1.24 21.63
C ALA A 8 -26.15 -1.26 23.16
N GLU A 9 -26.08 -0.10 23.81
CA GLU A 9 -26.17 0.04 25.26
C GLU A 9 -27.49 -0.49 25.83
N GLN A 10 -28.59 -0.42 25.06
CA GLN A 10 -29.89 -0.93 25.48
C GLN A 10 -29.98 -2.45 25.41
N PHE A 11 -29.08 -3.11 24.67
CA PHE A 11 -29.05 -4.56 24.52
C PHE A 11 -28.13 -5.25 25.53
N VAL A 12 -27.25 -4.51 26.22
CA VAL A 12 -26.20 -5.06 27.09
C VAL A 12 -26.76 -6.02 28.15
N GLU A 13 -27.89 -5.70 28.79
CA GLU A 13 -28.51 -6.56 29.82
C GLU A 13 -29.01 -7.91 29.27
N PHE A 14 -29.24 -8.00 27.96
CA PHE A 14 -29.72 -9.21 27.28
C PHE A 14 -28.60 -10.00 26.60
N LEU A 15 -27.40 -9.41 26.48
CA LEU A 15 -26.30 -9.95 25.68
C LEU A 15 -25.86 -11.34 26.15
N GLU A 16 -25.46 -11.47 27.41
CA GLU A 16 -24.97 -12.74 27.97
C GLU A 16 -26.06 -13.84 27.95
N PRO A 17 -27.32 -13.59 28.38
CA PRO A 17 -28.39 -14.55 28.22
C PRO A 17 -28.65 -14.96 26.76
N ALA A 18 -28.63 -14.01 25.82
CA ALA A 18 -28.87 -14.29 24.41
C ALA A 18 -27.77 -15.18 23.83
N VAL A 19 -26.50 -14.85 24.07
CA VAL A 19 -25.35 -15.64 23.60
C VAL A 19 -25.39 -17.05 24.20
N ALA A 20 -25.69 -17.19 25.49
CA ALA A 20 -25.79 -18.50 26.15
C ALA A 20 -26.91 -19.37 25.57
N LEU A 21 -28.10 -18.80 25.34
CA LEU A 21 -29.24 -19.51 24.76
C LEU A 21 -29.01 -19.87 23.29
N LEU A 22 -28.42 -18.98 22.50
CA LEU A 22 -28.05 -19.26 21.11
C LEU A 22 -26.99 -20.36 21.03
N PHE A 23 -25.98 -20.34 21.91
CA PHE A 23 -25.00 -21.42 21.98
C PHE A 23 -25.62 -22.75 22.41
N GLY A 24 -26.60 -22.73 23.32
CA GLY A 24 -27.42 -23.90 23.65
C GLY A 24 -28.14 -24.46 22.42
N LEU A 25 -28.85 -23.59 21.69
CA LEU A 25 -29.57 -23.95 20.47
C LEU A 25 -28.63 -24.50 19.38
N LEU A 26 -27.44 -23.92 19.22
CA LEU A 26 -26.44 -24.40 18.25
C LEU A 26 -26.02 -25.86 18.51
N LYS A 27 -25.91 -26.26 19.78
CA LYS A 27 -25.54 -27.63 20.17
C LYS A 27 -26.71 -28.61 20.01
N GLU A 28 -27.94 -28.15 20.21
CA GLU A 28 -29.14 -28.99 20.09
C GLU A 28 -29.62 -29.14 18.64
N ALA A 29 -29.30 -28.17 17.78
CA ALA A 29 -29.71 -28.18 16.38
C ALA A 29 -29.09 -29.36 15.62
N VAL A 30 -29.92 -30.10 14.90
CA VAL A 30 -29.50 -31.19 14.00
C VAL A 30 -29.38 -30.69 12.56
N GLU A 31 -30.31 -29.84 12.13
CA GLU A 31 -30.39 -29.33 10.77
C GLU A 31 -29.26 -28.32 10.47
N CYS A 32 -28.58 -28.53 9.34
CA CYS A 32 -27.46 -27.69 8.88
C CYS A 32 -27.88 -26.22 8.73
N GLU A 33 -29.05 -25.97 8.16
CA GLU A 33 -29.59 -24.61 7.97
C GLU A 33 -29.80 -23.89 9.31
N THR A 34 -30.34 -24.58 10.32
CA THR A 34 -30.52 -24.01 11.66
C THR A 34 -29.18 -23.66 12.30
N LYS A 35 -28.18 -24.54 12.20
CA LYS A 35 -26.82 -24.24 12.71
C LYS A 35 -26.23 -23.00 12.03
N MET A 36 -26.37 -22.90 10.70
CA MET A 36 -25.92 -21.72 9.95
C MET A 36 -26.62 -20.44 10.40
N THR A 37 -27.94 -20.46 10.57
CA THR A 37 -28.70 -19.28 11.03
C THR A 37 -28.25 -18.86 12.43
N VAL A 38 -28.06 -19.82 13.35
CA VAL A 38 -27.60 -19.50 14.71
C VAL A 38 -26.21 -18.89 14.69
N LEU A 39 -25.26 -19.47 13.93
CA LEU A 39 -23.92 -18.91 13.76
C LEU A 39 -23.94 -17.49 13.18
N TYR A 40 -24.78 -17.24 12.18
CA TYR A 40 -24.97 -15.91 11.61
C TYR A 40 -25.45 -14.90 12.66
N VAL A 41 -26.50 -15.24 13.41
CA VAL A 41 -27.05 -14.35 14.45
C VAL A 41 -26.02 -14.10 15.56
N MET A 42 -25.29 -15.13 15.99
CA MET A 42 -24.22 -14.97 16.97
C MET A 42 -23.09 -14.08 16.46
N SER A 43 -22.64 -14.29 15.22
CA SER A 43 -21.60 -13.47 14.57
C SER A 43 -22.02 -12.01 14.48
N PHE A 44 -23.28 -11.75 14.13
CA PHE A 44 -23.84 -10.42 14.05
C PHE A 44 -23.91 -9.73 15.41
N ILE A 45 -24.32 -10.44 16.47
CA ILE A 45 -24.28 -9.93 17.86
C ILE A 45 -22.84 -9.57 18.23
N ILE A 46 -21.88 -10.44 17.92
CA ILE A 46 -20.46 -10.24 18.25
C ILE A 46 -19.93 -8.97 17.58
N GLU A 47 -20.20 -8.81 16.28
CA GLU A 47 -19.80 -7.64 15.51
C GLU A 47 -20.40 -6.35 16.12
N LYS A 48 -21.72 -6.30 16.34
CA LYS A 48 -22.41 -5.09 16.81
C LYS A 48 -22.07 -4.69 18.24
N MET A 49 -21.76 -5.66 19.10
CA MET A 49 -21.49 -5.41 20.52
C MET A 49 -20.01 -5.21 20.83
N SER A 50 -19.10 -5.53 19.89
CA SER A 50 -17.64 -5.48 20.06
C SER A 50 -17.11 -4.12 20.56
N MET A 51 -17.69 -3.02 20.09
CA MET A 51 -17.27 -1.66 20.49
C MET A 51 -17.79 -1.25 21.89
N SER A 52 -18.84 -1.90 22.38
CA SER A 52 -19.52 -1.51 23.62
C SER A 52 -19.00 -2.26 24.85
N MET A 53 -18.66 -3.55 24.70
CA MET A 53 -18.20 -4.38 25.82
C MET A 53 -17.48 -5.65 25.32
N ARG A 54 -16.59 -6.20 26.15
CA ARG A 54 -16.00 -7.53 25.91
C ARG A 54 -17.06 -8.64 26.05
N ILE A 55 -17.16 -9.48 25.03
CA ILE A 55 -18.09 -10.61 24.97
C ILE A 55 -17.32 -11.90 25.29
N ASP A 56 -17.84 -12.72 26.20
CA ASP A 56 -17.30 -14.06 26.41
C ASP A 56 -17.75 -15.00 25.29
N VAL A 57 -16.82 -15.32 24.40
CA VAL A 57 -17.00 -16.23 23.27
C VAL A 57 -16.18 -17.52 23.42
N GLN A 58 -15.58 -17.77 24.60
CA GLN A 58 -14.64 -18.88 24.79
C GLN A 58 -15.27 -20.24 24.48
N SER A 59 -16.52 -20.44 24.94
CA SER A 59 -17.27 -21.68 24.69
C SER A 59 -17.55 -21.89 23.20
N LEU A 60 -17.86 -20.81 22.47
CA LEU A 60 -18.09 -20.88 21.03
C LEU A 60 -16.79 -21.22 20.29
N VAL A 61 -15.69 -20.52 20.60
CA VAL A 61 -14.36 -20.76 20.00
C VAL A 61 -13.93 -22.22 20.17
N GLN A 62 -14.13 -22.80 21.35
CA GLN A 62 -13.78 -24.20 21.62
C GLN A 62 -14.69 -25.21 20.89
N TYR A 63 -15.90 -24.80 20.51
CA TYR A 63 -16.87 -25.65 19.82
C TYR A 63 -16.68 -25.65 18.30
N LEU A 64 -16.20 -24.55 17.70
CA LEU A 64 -16.03 -24.43 16.24
C LEU A 64 -15.18 -25.56 15.61
N PRO A 65 -14.07 -26.04 16.21
CA PRO A 65 -13.33 -27.19 15.67
C PRO A 65 -14.16 -28.47 15.60
N LEU A 66 -14.99 -28.73 16.62
CA LEU A 66 -15.87 -29.91 16.64
C LEU A 66 -16.93 -29.78 15.53
N LEU A 67 -17.51 -28.60 15.40
CA LEU A 67 -18.50 -28.32 14.37
C LEU A 67 -17.92 -28.39 12.95
N TRP A 68 -16.66 -28.03 12.77
CA TRP A 68 -15.93 -28.17 11.50
C TRP A 68 -15.78 -29.63 11.09
N GLU A 69 -15.48 -30.51 12.05
CA GLU A 69 -15.39 -31.95 11.81
C GLU A 69 -16.74 -32.59 11.53
N GLU A 70 -17.82 -32.13 12.17
CA GLU A 70 -19.19 -32.57 11.86
C GLU A 70 -19.66 -32.12 10.47
N SER A 71 -19.16 -30.98 9.97
CA SER A 71 -19.61 -30.35 8.74
C SER A 71 -18.78 -30.73 7.50
N ARG A 72 -18.07 -31.86 7.52
CA ARG A 72 -17.19 -32.32 6.42
C ARG A 72 -17.84 -32.32 5.04
N GLU A 73 -19.11 -32.69 4.97
CA GLU A 73 -19.89 -32.76 3.71
C GLU A 73 -20.74 -31.50 3.46
N HIS A 74 -20.64 -30.48 4.33
CA HIS A 74 -21.50 -29.29 4.34
C HIS A 74 -20.67 -28.01 4.20
N ASN A 75 -20.20 -27.73 2.98
CA ASN A 75 -19.33 -26.57 2.71
C ASN A 75 -19.98 -25.22 3.11
N MET A 76 -21.29 -25.05 2.99
CA MET A 76 -21.96 -23.80 3.42
C MET A 76 -21.90 -23.60 4.95
N LEU A 77 -21.97 -24.67 5.72
CA LEU A 77 -21.79 -24.60 7.17
C LEU A 77 -20.33 -24.31 7.52
N ARG A 78 -19.38 -24.82 6.73
CA ARG A 78 -17.97 -24.45 6.83
C ARG A 78 -17.74 -22.97 6.55
N CYS A 79 -18.35 -22.38 5.52
CA CYS A 79 -18.33 -20.92 5.31
C CYS A 79 -18.81 -20.18 6.56
N ALA A 80 -19.96 -20.58 7.12
CA ALA A 80 -20.50 -19.95 8.33
C ALA A 80 -19.55 -20.06 9.55
N ILE A 81 -18.82 -21.18 9.70
CA ILE A 81 -17.80 -21.36 10.74
C ILE A 81 -16.64 -20.38 10.53
N ILE A 82 -16.14 -20.25 9.29
CA ILE A 82 -15.05 -19.34 8.94
C ILE A 82 -15.47 -17.89 9.22
N SER A 83 -16.65 -17.48 8.76
CA SER A 83 -17.18 -16.13 9.03
C SER A 83 -17.36 -15.88 10.52
N THR A 84 -17.81 -16.87 11.29
CA THR A 84 -17.93 -16.73 12.76
C THR A 84 -16.56 -16.51 13.41
N LEU A 85 -15.55 -17.28 12.99
CA LEU A 85 -14.19 -17.15 13.50
C LEU A 85 -13.56 -15.81 13.15
N LEU A 86 -13.78 -15.34 11.92
CA LEU A 86 -13.39 -14.01 11.43
C LEU A 86 -13.98 -12.90 12.32
N GLN A 87 -15.29 -12.95 12.59
CA GLN A 87 -15.95 -11.95 13.43
C GLN A 87 -15.47 -11.99 14.88
N ILE A 88 -15.18 -13.18 15.43
CA ILE A 88 -14.59 -13.31 16.76
C ILE A 88 -13.21 -12.64 16.82
N ILE A 89 -12.32 -12.91 15.86
CA ILE A 89 -10.97 -12.32 15.85
C ILE A 89 -11.04 -10.78 15.77
N LYS A 90 -11.89 -10.26 14.88
CA LYS A 90 -12.12 -8.81 14.75
C LYS A 90 -12.65 -8.21 16.06
N ALA A 91 -13.68 -8.81 16.66
CA ALA A 91 -14.29 -8.30 17.88
C ALA A 91 -13.38 -8.35 19.12
N LEU A 92 -12.48 -9.34 19.19
CA LEU A 92 -11.53 -9.46 20.30
C LEU A 92 -10.29 -8.58 20.13
N TYR A 93 -10.06 -8.06 18.93
CA TYR A 93 -8.82 -7.40 18.51
C TYR A 93 -7.56 -8.27 18.70
N GLU A 94 -7.71 -9.59 18.77
CA GLU A 94 -6.61 -10.54 18.95
C GLU A 94 -6.95 -11.93 18.40
N ILE A 95 -5.90 -12.69 18.06
CA ILE A 95 -6.02 -14.11 17.72
C ILE A 95 -6.16 -14.89 19.03
N PRO A 96 -7.16 -15.77 19.18
CA PRO A 96 -7.28 -16.63 20.35
C PRO A 96 -5.98 -17.40 20.63
N SER A 97 -5.44 -17.23 21.84
CA SER A 97 -4.05 -17.62 22.15
C SER A 97 -3.83 -19.11 22.44
N SER A 98 -4.90 -19.91 22.55
CA SER A 98 -4.75 -21.35 22.79
C SER A 98 -4.22 -22.06 21.54
N GLU A 99 -3.09 -22.76 21.70
CA GLU A 99 -2.38 -23.47 20.63
C GLU A 99 -3.30 -24.35 19.74
N PRO A 100 -4.26 -25.15 20.28
CA PRO A 100 -5.16 -25.94 19.43
C PRO A 100 -6.06 -25.09 18.52
N ILE A 101 -6.47 -23.90 18.97
CA ILE A 101 -7.31 -23.00 18.18
C ILE A 101 -6.49 -22.28 17.12
N VAL A 102 -5.25 -21.88 17.43
CA VAL A 102 -4.33 -21.32 16.43
C VAL A 102 -4.06 -22.33 15.31
N ALA A 103 -3.77 -23.59 15.67
CA ALA A 103 -3.57 -24.66 14.71
C ALA A 103 -4.84 -24.89 13.85
N PHE A 104 -6.02 -24.84 14.46
CA PHE A 104 -7.29 -24.94 13.75
C PHE A 104 -7.52 -23.78 12.77
N ILE A 105 -7.21 -22.54 13.16
CA ILE A 105 -7.28 -21.37 12.27
C ILE A 105 -6.39 -21.57 11.04
N TYR A 106 -5.14 -21.98 11.24
CA TYR A 106 -4.20 -22.23 10.14
C TYR A 106 -4.65 -23.38 9.23
N GLN A 107 -5.15 -24.47 9.81
CA GLN A 107 -5.70 -25.59 9.05
C GLN A 107 -6.87 -25.15 8.16
N ILE A 108 -7.81 -24.36 8.69
CA ILE A 108 -8.93 -23.83 7.91
C ILE A 108 -8.42 -22.99 6.74
N ILE A 109 -7.49 -22.06 7.00
CA ILE A 109 -6.93 -21.22 5.94
C ILE A 109 -6.27 -22.08 4.87
N GLU A 110 -5.40 -23.02 5.27
CA GLU A 110 -4.70 -23.92 4.36
C GLU A 110 -5.67 -24.71 3.48
N MET A 111 -6.71 -25.31 4.08
CA MET A 111 -7.70 -26.10 3.35
C MET A 111 -8.55 -25.24 2.41
N SER A 112 -9.06 -24.11 2.89
CA SER A 112 -9.94 -23.22 2.11
C SER A 112 -9.21 -22.56 0.93
N THR A 113 -7.89 -22.43 1.00
CA THR A 113 -7.07 -21.74 -0.01
C THR A 113 -6.24 -22.69 -0.88
N ASN A 114 -6.33 -24.01 -0.64
CA ASN A 114 -5.66 -25.00 -1.47
C ASN A 114 -6.46 -25.28 -2.75
N VAL A 115 -5.95 -24.80 -3.88
CA VAL A 115 -6.58 -24.96 -5.21
C VAL A 115 -6.78 -26.42 -5.64
N ASN A 116 -6.06 -27.37 -5.01
CA ASN A 116 -6.18 -28.80 -5.29
C ASN A 116 -7.28 -29.46 -4.45
N ASP A 117 -7.81 -28.78 -3.43
CA ASP A 117 -8.93 -29.28 -2.65
C ASP A 117 -10.26 -28.92 -3.35
N PRO A 118 -11.17 -29.87 -3.62
CA PRO A 118 -12.45 -29.58 -4.25
C PRO A 118 -13.34 -28.60 -3.48
N SER A 119 -13.20 -28.55 -2.15
CA SER A 119 -13.97 -27.65 -1.30
C SER A 119 -13.56 -26.19 -1.44
N HIS A 120 -12.36 -25.89 -1.98
CA HIS A 120 -11.87 -24.50 -2.13
C HIS A 120 -12.84 -23.64 -2.93
N VAL A 121 -13.53 -24.19 -3.95
CA VAL A 121 -14.47 -23.43 -4.79
C VAL A 121 -15.59 -22.78 -3.98
N TYR A 122 -15.93 -23.36 -2.83
CA TYR A 122 -16.95 -22.84 -1.91
C TYR A 122 -16.35 -22.00 -0.79
N LEU A 123 -15.15 -22.34 -0.33
CA LEU A 123 -14.56 -21.78 0.91
C LEU A 123 -13.58 -20.64 0.66
N LEU A 124 -13.16 -20.42 -0.59
CA LEU A 124 -12.01 -19.59 -0.90
C LEU A 124 -12.22 -18.13 -0.51
N GLU A 125 -13.42 -17.58 -0.71
CA GLU A 125 -13.72 -16.17 -0.39
C GLU A 125 -13.55 -15.92 1.12
N GLU A 126 -14.26 -16.69 1.95
CA GLU A 126 -14.17 -16.58 3.40
C GLU A 126 -12.77 -16.96 3.92
N GLY A 127 -12.11 -17.93 3.27
CA GLY A 127 -10.75 -18.35 3.60
C GLY A 127 -9.72 -17.25 3.38
N LEU A 128 -9.82 -16.49 2.28
CA LEU A 128 -8.95 -15.35 1.99
C LEU A 128 -9.19 -14.18 2.95
N GLU A 129 -10.46 -13.90 3.28
CA GLU A 129 -10.81 -12.89 4.28
C GLU A 129 -10.29 -13.23 5.68
N LEU A 130 -10.45 -14.50 6.11
CA LEU A 130 -9.87 -14.96 7.36
C LEU A 130 -8.34 -14.84 7.33
N TRP A 131 -7.70 -15.22 6.23
CA TRP A 131 -6.25 -15.21 6.11
C TRP A 131 -5.68 -13.79 6.28
N VAL A 132 -6.18 -12.81 5.52
CA VAL A 132 -5.67 -11.44 5.61
C VAL A 132 -5.82 -10.88 7.02
N VAL A 133 -6.96 -11.16 7.67
CA VAL A 133 -7.21 -10.76 9.06
C VAL A 133 -6.24 -11.44 10.02
N VAL A 134 -6.00 -12.74 9.89
CA VAL A 134 -5.03 -13.45 10.74
C VAL A 134 -3.63 -12.86 10.60
N VAL A 135 -3.19 -12.46 9.41
CA VAL A 135 -1.91 -11.75 9.24
C VAL A 135 -1.97 -10.36 9.88
N HIS A 136 -3.09 -9.65 9.76
CA HIS A 136 -3.25 -8.31 10.33
C HIS A 136 -3.11 -8.31 11.86
N TYR A 137 -3.72 -9.29 12.52
CA TYR A 137 -3.72 -9.45 13.98
C TYR A 137 -2.48 -10.19 14.52
N SER A 138 -1.69 -10.82 13.64
CA SER A 138 -0.43 -11.45 14.05
C SER A 138 0.62 -10.41 14.46
N ARG A 139 1.27 -10.64 15.61
CA ARG A 139 2.35 -9.77 16.12
C ARG A 139 3.72 -10.12 15.55
N THR A 140 3.95 -11.39 15.25
CA THR A 140 5.22 -11.92 14.76
C THR A 140 4.99 -13.03 13.74
N MET A 141 5.91 -13.19 12.81
CA MET A 141 5.93 -14.33 11.89
C MET A 141 6.30 -15.62 12.62
N ASN A 142 5.53 -16.69 12.45
CA ASN A 142 5.89 -18.05 12.85
C ASN A 142 5.93 -18.98 11.62
N GLN A 143 6.41 -20.23 11.79
CA GLN A 143 6.62 -21.15 10.68
C GLN A 143 5.32 -21.63 10.03
N GLU A 144 4.27 -21.86 10.82
CA GLU A 144 2.97 -22.35 10.33
C GLU A 144 2.26 -21.27 9.50
N LEU A 145 2.22 -20.03 10.01
CA LEU A 145 1.71 -18.88 9.29
C LEU A 145 2.48 -18.64 8.00
N LEU A 146 3.80 -18.80 8.01
CA LEU A 146 4.62 -18.67 6.81
C LEU A 146 4.35 -19.78 5.78
N ASN A 147 4.06 -21.02 6.22
CA ASN A 147 3.79 -22.15 5.32
C ASN A 147 2.48 -21.96 4.54
N LEU A 148 1.49 -21.24 5.06
CA LEU A 148 0.24 -20.93 4.33
C LEU A 148 0.53 -20.27 2.96
N CYS A 149 1.63 -19.51 2.85
CA CYS A 149 2.04 -18.84 1.62
C CYS A 149 2.33 -19.78 0.44
N GLU A 150 2.44 -21.09 0.67
CA GLU A 150 2.54 -22.09 -0.42
C GLU A 150 1.33 -22.05 -1.36
N ASN A 151 0.16 -21.63 -0.86
CA ASN A 151 -1.06 -21.50 -1.66
C ASN A 151 -1.11 -20.21 -2.51
N LEU A 152 -0.28 -19.19 -2.23
CA LEU A 152 -0.41 -17.87 -2.89
C LEU A 152 -0.17 -17.90 -4.40
N VAL A 153 0.89 -18.58 -4.85
CA VAL A 153 1.24 -18.60 -6.28
C VAL A 153 0.15 -19.27 -7.12
N PRO A 154 -0.35 -20.47 -6.77
CA PRO A 154 -1.48 -21.07 -7.50
C PRO A 154 -2.72 -20.19 -7.53
N LEU A 155 -3.06 -19.51 -6.41
CA LEU A 155 -4.22 -18.62 -6.33
C LEU A 155 -4.10 -17.41 -7.25
N ILE A 156 -2.93 -16.77 -7.29
CA ILE A 156 -2.64 -15.62 -8.16
C ILE A 156 -2.74 -16.03 -9.64
N GLN A 157 -2.33 -17.26 -9.98
CA GLN A 157 -2.37 -17.77 -11.36
C GLN A 157 -3.78 -18.17 -11.83
N GLN A 158 -4.63 -18.68 -10.92
CA GLN A 158 -5.90 -19.29 -11.30
C GLN A 158 -6.98 -18.26 -11.64
N SER A 159 -7.06 -17.14 -10.92
CA SER A 159 -8.11 -16.14 -11.14
C SER A 159 -7.66 -14.71 -10.85
N SER A 160 -7.97 -13.80 -11.78
CA SER A 160 -7.79 -12.37 -11.56
C SER A 160 -8.78 -11.78 -10.54
N SER A 161 -9.89 -12.47 -10.23
CA SER A 161 -10.86 -12.01 -9.23
C SER A 161 -10.25 -11.93 -7.83
N ASN A 162 -9.38 -12.89 -7.49
CA ASN A 162 -8.80 -13.02 -6.16
C ASN A 162 -7.40 -12.41 -6.09
N MET A 163 -6.86 -11.96 -7.22
CA MET A 163 -5.52 -11.38 -7.29
C MET A 163 -5.38 -10.18 -6.35
N ASN A 164 -6.41 -9.33 -6.21
CA ASN A 164 -6.36 -8.17 -5.32
C ASN A 164 -6.12 -8.59 -3.86
N ILE A 165 -6.98 -9.45 -3.30
CA ILE A 165 -6.83 -9.93 -1.92
C ILE A 165 -5.57 -10.78 -1.73
N CYS A 166 -5.15 -11.56 -2.72
CA CYS A 166 -3.89 -12.31 -2.65
C CYS A 166 -2.68 -11.36 -2.55
N LEU A 167 -2.64 -10.30 -3.34
CA LEU A 167 -1.57 -9.30 -3.27
C LEU A 167 -1.63 -8.47 -1.98
N ALA A 168 -2.84 -8.23 -1.44
CA ALA A 168 -3.01 -7.63 -0.12
C ALA A 168 -2.43 -8.53 1.00
N ILE A 169 -2.68 -9.84 0.94
CA ILE A 169 -2.08 -10.82 1.85
C ILE A 169 -0.55 -10.78 1.71
N VAL A 170 -0.01 -10.81 0.50
CA VAL A 170 1.45 -10.71 0.26
C VAL A 170 2.02 -9.44 0.88
N GLN A 171 1.38 -8.28 0.67
CA GLN A 171 1.78 -7.02 1.32
C GLN A 171 1.78 -7.15 2.85
N ALA A 172 0.75 -7.74 3.44
CA ALA A 172 0.67 -7.93 4.88
C ALA A 172 1.82 -8.81 5.41
N TYR A 173 2.22 -9.86 4.67
CA TYR A 173 3.39 -10.69 4.99
C TYR A 173 4.71 -9.93 4.88
N VAL A 174 4.87 -9.10 3.85
CA VAL A 174 6.06 -8.23 3.70
C VAL A 174 6.18 -7.31 4.91
N PHE A 175 5.07 -6.70 5.35
CA PHE A 175 5.10 -5.81 6.50
C PHE A 175 5.33 -6.57 7.81
N LEU A 176 4.79 -7.79 7.95
CA LEU A 176 4.96 -8.63 9.13
C LEU A 176 6.38 -9.18 9.30
N GLY A 177 7.06 -9.54 8.20
CA GLY A 177 8.36 -10.21 8.28
C GLY A 177 9.04 -10.42 6.93
N ALA A 178 9.31 -9.33 6.22
CA ALA A 178 9.97 -9.35 4.90
C ALA A 178 11.26 -10.19 4.85
N GLU A 179 12.10 -10.14 5.89
CA GLU A 179 13.40 -10.82 5.93
C GLU A 179 13.30 -12.34 5.83
N VAL A 180 12.19 -12.92 6.30
CA VAL A 180 11.95 -14.37 6.23
C VAL A 180 11.04 -14.73 5.06
N PHE A 181 10.04 -13.88 4.77
CA PHE A 181 9.06 -14.12 3.71
C PHE A 181 9.67 -14.03 2.30
N LEU A 182 10.38 -12.94 2.00
CA LEU A 182 10.83 -12.63 0.65
C LEU A 182 11.86 -13.62 0.09
N PRO A 183 12.87 -14.08 0.86
CA PRO A 183 13.80 -15.09 0.36
C PRO A 183 13.14 -16.41 -0.03
N ARG A 184 12.00 -16.77 0.61
CA ARG A 184 11.30 -18.04 0.37
C ARG A 184 10.27 -17.93 -0.76
N TYR A 185 9.46 -16.87 -0.79
CA TYR A 185 8.32 -16.77 -1.69
C TYR A 185 8.38 -15.60 -2.68
N GLY A 186 9.18 -14.56 -2.39
CA GLY A 186 9.18 -13.31 -3.14
C GLY A 186 9.53 -13.48 -4.62
N GLN A 187 10.53 -14.30 -4.93
CA GLN A 187 10.96 -14.57 -6.31
C GLN A 187 9.86 -15.16 -7.18
N GLU A 188 9.20 -16.22 -6.72
CA GLU A 188 8.18 -16.91 -7.52
C GLU A 188 6.89 -16.09 -7.64
N ILE A 189 6.53 -15.33 -6.60
CA ILE A 189 5.39 -14.39 -6.65
C ILE A 189 5.65 -13.30 -7.69
N VAL A 190 6.81 -12.62 -7.64
CA VAL A 190 7.12 -11.56 -8.61
C VAL A 190 7.20 -12.11 -10.02
N LYS A 191 7.85 -13.25 -10.23
CA LYS A 191 7.91 -13.91 -11.54
C LYS A 191 6.51 -14.25 -12.07
N THR A 192 5.62 -14.72 -11.20
CA THR A 192 4.22 -14.97 -11.55
C THR A 192 3.50 -13.68 -11.97
N CYS A 193 3.63 -12.61 -11.17
CA CYS A 193 3.08 -11.31 -11.52
C CYS A 193 3.62 -10.78 -12.86
N GLN A 194 4.93 -10.91 -13.09
CA GLN A 194 5.58 -10.51 -14.35
C GLN A 194 5.06 -11.30 -15.55
N TYR A 195 4.83 -12.60 -15.39
CA TYR A 195 4.20 -13.41 -16.42
C TYR A 195 2.77 -12.93 -16.71
N LEU A 196 1.97 -12.66 -15.67
CA LEU A 196 0.59 -12.18 -15.83
C LEU A 196 0.51 -10.80 -16.50
N LEU A 197 1.49 -9.91 -16.31
CA LEU A 197 1.55 -8.62 -17.00
C LEU A 197 1.51 -8.74 -18.54
N THR A 198 1.88 -9.89 -19.10
CA THR A 198 1.86 -10.13 -20.56
C THR A 198 0.45 -10.30 -21.15
N ASP A 199 -0.56 -10.60 -20.33
CA ASP A 199 -1.91 -10.94 -20.77
C ASP A 199 -3.01 -10.31 -19.89
N LEU A 200 -2.70 -9.16 -19.28
CA LEU A 200 -3.65 -8.40 -18.45
C LEU A 200 -4.16 -7.14 -19.16
N ARG A 201 -5.42 -6.79 -18.86
CA ARG A 201 -5.98 -5.46 -19.17
C ARG A 201 -5.33 -4.39 -18.28
N ALA A 202 -5.49 -3.13 -18.66
CA ALA A 202 -4.91 -1.98 -17.96
C ALA A 202 -5.12 -2.02 -16.44
N ASP A 203 -6.32 -2.34 -15.95
CA ASP A 203 -6.60 -2.41 -14.50
C ASP A 203 -5.76 -3.47 -13.78
N GLY A 204 -5.56 -4.64 -14.40
CA GLY A 204 -4.70 -5.69 -13.86
C GLY A 204 -3.21 -5.30 -13.87
N VAL A 205 -2.78 -4.59 -14.92
CA VAL A 205 -1.43 -4.02 -15.01
C VAL A 205 -1.20 -2.99 -13.90
N VAL A 206 -2.16 -2.09 -13.66
CA VAL A 206 -2.10 -1.12 -12.56
C VAL A 206 -2.04 -1.84 -11.20
N LEU A 207 -2.87 -2.87 -10.99
CA LEU A 207 -2.90 -3.63 -9.75
C LEU A 207 -1.53 -4.25 -9.41
N ILE A 208 -0.92 -4.95 -10.37
CA ILE A 208 0.39 -5.59 -10.18
C ILE A 208 1.49 -4.56 -9.98
N ASN A 209 1.49 -3.47 -10.76
CA ASN A 209 2.50 -2.43 -10.59
C ASN A 209 2.34 -1.68 -9.25
N ARG A 210 1.13 -1.60 -8.70
CA ARG A 210 0.90 -1.03 -7.36
C ARG A 210 1.45 -1.94 -6.26
N PHE A 211 1.36 -3.25 -6.47
CA PHE A 211 2.07 -4.22 -5.63
C PHE A 211 3.60 -4.03 -5.71
N PHE A 212 4.16 -3.89 -6.91
CA PHE A 212 5.60 -3.64 -7.08
C PHE A 212 6.05 -2.33 -6.43
N LEU A 213 5.24 -1.28 -6.53
CA LEU A 213 5.49 -0.01 -5.84
C LEU A 213 5.55 -0.19 -4.32
N THR A 214 4.65 -0.99 -3.76
CA THR A 214 4.62 -1.32 -2.33
C THR A 214 5.91 -2.03 -1.89
N LEU A 215 6.42 -2.96 -2.69
CA LEU A 215 7.70 -3.62 -2.43
C LEU A 215 8.85 -2.61 -2.42
N LEU A 216 8.89 -1.67 -3.37
CA LEU A 216 9.89 -0.62 -3.44
C LEU A 216 9.83 0.34 -2.24
N GLN A 217 8.64 0.56 -1.67
CA GLN A 217 8.48 1.36 -0.46
C GLN A 217 8.94 0.61 0.79
N ALA A 218 8.56 -0.66 0.94
CA ALA A 218 8.84 -1.42 2.16
C ALA A 218 10.27 -1.96 2.23
N VAL A 219 10.82 -2.42 1.10
CA VAL A 219 12.10 -3.14 1.02
C VAL A 219 12.92 -2.72 -0.20
N PRO A 220 13.23 -1.42 -0.36
CA PRO A 220 13.77 -0.86 -1.60
C PRO A 220 14.96 -1.62 -2.18
N LYS A 221 15.97 -1.95 -1.34
CA LYS A 221 17.17 -2.66 -1.80
C LYS A 221 16.85 -4.02 -2.45
N PHE A 222 16.01 -4.81 -1.78
CA PHE A 222 15.62 -6.14 -2.27
C PHE A 222 14.67 -6.04 -3.47
N ALA A 223 13.70 -5.13 -3.40
CA ALA A 223 12.71 -4.92 -4.46
C ALA A 223 13.36 -4.42 -5.75
N ILE A 224 14.38 -3.55 -5.67
CA ILE A 224 15.14 -3.10 -6.82
C ILE A 224 15.76 -4.32 -7.53
N GLU A 225 16.54 -5.16 -6.84
CA GLU A 225 17.13 -6.35 -7.48
C GLU A 225 16.08 -7.31 -8.07
N LEU A 226 14.97 -7.51 -7.36
CA LEU A 226 13.91 -8.43 -7.74
C LEU A 226 13.08 -7.96 -8.95
N LEU A 227 12.83 -6.66 -9.09
CA LEU A 227 11.91 -6.08 -10.08
C LEU A 227 12.60 -5.61 -11.36
N ARG A 228 13.89 -5.89 -11.54
CA ARG A 228 14.73 -5.36 -12.61
C ARG A 228 14.11 -5.37 -14.04
N PRO A 229 13.39 -6.40 -14.50
CA PRO A 229 12.81 -6.40 -15.85
C PRO A 229 11.49 -5.59 -15.98
N SER A 230 10.95 -5.00 -14.91
CA SER A 230 9.58 -4.47 -14.86
C SER A 230 9.47 -2.96 -14.61
N TYR A 231 10.57 -2.22 -14.62
CA TYR A 231 10.53 -0.81 -14.21
C TYR A 231 9.82 0.14 -15.17
N TYR A 232 9.87 -0.15 -16.47
CA TYR A 232 9.24 0.71 -17.46
C TYR A 232 8.89 -0.05 -18.73
N GLN A 233 7.67 0.17 -19.20
CA GLN A 233 7.25 -0.22 -20.54
C GLN A 233 6.50 0.95 -21.18
N GLN A 234 6.73 1.16 -22.48
CA GLN A 234 5.96 2.15 -23.22
C GLN A 234 4.49 1.75 -23.23
N THR A 235 3.61 2.70 -22.94
CA THR A 235 2.17 2.47 -22.85
C THR A 235 1.42 3.72 -23.29
N ASN A 236 0.26 3.50 -23.91
CA ASN A 236 -0.67 4.58 -24.27
C ASN A 236 -1.73 4.82 -23.20
N PHE A 237 -1.73 4.04 -22.11
CA PHE A 237 -2.69 4.15 -21.01
C PHE A 237 -2.14 5.08 -19.92
N PRO A 238 -2.75 6.26 -19.68
CA PRO A 238 -2.22 7.25 -18.75
C PRO A 238 -2.03 6.71 -17.32
N GLN A 239 -2.98 5.91 -16.83
CA GLN A 239 -2.92 5.31 -15.49
C GLN A 239 -1.73 4.33 -15.36
N VAL A 240 -1.41 3.59 -16.42
CA VAL A 240 -0.26 2.68 -16.45
C VAL A 240 1.05 3.47 -16.55
N LEU A 241 1.08 4.55 -17.33
CA LEU A 241 2.26 5.41 -17.40
C LEU A 241 2.56 6.05 -16.04
N GLN A 242 1.54 6.56 -15.36
CA GLN A 242 1.66 7.16 -14.02
C GLN A 242 2.32 6.20 -13.03
N ILE A 243 1.89 4.94 -12.98
CA ILE A 243 2.47 3.99 -12.04
C ILE A 243 3.91 3.58 -12.41
N TYR A 244 4.25 3.50 -13.70
CA TYR A 244 5.64 3.30 -14.11
C TYR A 244 6.54 4.48 -13.73
N LEU A 245 6.06 5.72 -13.87
CA LEU A 245 6.82 6.90 -13.43
C LEU A 245 7.05 6.88 -11.91
N GLN A 246 6.07 6.43 -11.11
CA GLN A 246 6.25 6.25 -9.68
C GLN A 246 7.29 5.15 -9.36
N ILE A 247 7.25 4.01 -10.06
CA ILE A 247 8.23 2.93 -9.91
C ILE A 247 9.64 3.45 -10.20
N ILE A 248 9.85 4.12 -11.34
CA ILE A 248 11.14 4.73 -11.69
C ILE A 248 11.57 5.74 -10.63
N SER A 249 10.65 6.57 -10.16
CA SER A 249 10.94 7.57 -9.12
C SER A 249 11.42 6.93 -7.83
N ARG A 250 10.81 5.82 -7.41
CA ARG A 250 11.26 5.05 -6.25
C ARG A 250 12.65 4.47 -6.47
N VAL A 251 12.95 3.92 -7.64
CA VAL A 251 14.31 3.42 -7.94
C VAL A 251 15.32 4.56 -7.89
N LEU A 252 15.03 5.70 -8.50
CA LEU A 252 15.90 6.89 -8.53
C LEU A 252 16.20 7.44 -7.14
N VAL A 253 15.17 7.64 -6.32
CA VAL A 253 15.31 8.22 -4.97
C VAL A 253 16.06 7.28 -4.03
N ASN A 254 15.90 5.95 -4.19
CA ASN A 254 16.58 4.98 -3.34
C ASN A 254 17.99 4.60 -3.83
N ASP A 255 18.20 4.49 -5.14
CA ASP A 255 19.45 4.05 -5.76
C ASP A 255 19.61 4.57 -7.20
N GLN A 256 20.17 5.77 -7.33
CA GLN A 256 20.47 6.42 -8.60
C GLN A 256 21.49 5.64 -9.46
N VAL A 257 22.38 4.85 -8.84
CA VAL A 257 23.36 4.03 -9.56
C VAL A 257 22.64 2.90 -10.29
N THR A 258 21.75 2.20 -9.59
CA THR A 258 20.96 1.12 -10.21
C THR A 258 20.07 1.65 -11.32
N PHE A 259 19.46 2.83 -11.20
CA PHE A 259 18.72 3.44 -12.30
C PHE A 259 19.58 3.61 -13.57
N SER A 260 20.82 4.08 -13.42
CA SER A 260 21.75 4.26 -14.55
C SER A 260 22.12 2.93 -15.20
N VAL A 261 22.32 1.88 -14.40
CA VAL A 261 22.58 0.52 -14.88
C VAL A 261 21.38 -0.02 -15.66
N VAL A 262 20.17 0.12 -15.11
CA VAL A 262 18.92 -0.33 -15.74
C VAL A 262 18.70 0.36 -17.09
N LEU A 263 18.92 1.67 -17.16
CA LEU A 263 18.84 2.41 -18.43
C LEU A 263 19.80 1.84 -19.46
N ALA A 264 21.05 1.54 -19.07
CA ALA A 264 22.04 0.94 -19.95
C ALA A 264 21.64 -0.48 -20.41
N GLU A 265 21.04 -1.28 -19.52
CA GLU A 265 20.55 -2.63 -19.82
C GLU A 265 19.40 -2.64 -20.84
N THR A 266 18.61 -1.57 -20.96
CA THR A 266 17.57 -1.48 -22.00
C THR A 266 18.14 -1.53 -23.42
N GLY A 267 19.42 -1.21 -23.60
CA GLY A 267 20.07 -1.10 -24.91
C GLY A 267 19.57 0.04 -25.80
N ALA A 268 18.59 0.82 -25.34
CA ALA A 268 18.01 1.93 -26.09
C ALA A 268 18.77 3.24 -25.76
N GLN A 269 19.47 3.78 -26.75
CA GLN A 269 20.28 5.00 -26.60
C GLN A 269 19.44 6.23 -26.25
N ASP A 270 18.15 6.23 -26.58
CA ASP A 270 17.19 7.31 -26.34
C ASP A 270 16.23 7.02 -25.17
N ALA A 271 16.48 5.98 -24.36
CA ALA A 271 15.59 5.58 -23.28
C ALA A 271 15.34 6.71 -22.27
N LEU A 272 16.41 7.38 -21.81
CA LEU A 272 16.30 8.49 -20.87
C LEU A 272 15.50 9.65 -21.47
N GLU A 273 15.73 9.99 -22.74
CA GLU A 273 15.03 11.09 -23.42
C GLU A 273 13.53 10.79 -23.58
N LYS A 274 13.18 9.55 -23.94
CA LYS A 274 11.78 9.10 -24.03
C LYS A 274 11.09 9.11 -22.68
N ILE A 275 11.73 8.58 -21.64
CA ILE A 275 11.18 8.54 -20.28
C ILE A 275 10.99 9.96 -19.76
N LEU A 276 12.02 10.82 -19.88
CA LEU A 276 11.96 12.19 -19.38
C LEU A 276 10.92 13.03 -20.14
N THR A 277 10.84 12.90 -21.46
CA THR A 277 9.78 13.56 -22.25
C THR A 277 8.39 13.13 -21.78
N ALA A 278 8.14 11.82 -21.68
CA ALA A 278 6.86 11.29 -21.22
C ALA A 278 6.55 11.75 -19.79
N TRP A 279 7.55 11.82 -18.91
CA TRP A 279 7.42 12.28 -17.55
C TRP A 279 6.99 13.76 -17.49
N LEU A 280 7.75 14.64 -18.14
CA LEU A 280 7.51 16.09 -18.08
C LEU A 280 6.17 16.49 -18.73
N GLU A 281 5.72 15.76 -19.75
CA GLU A 281 4.42 16.00 -20.40
C GLU A 281 3.23 15.50 -19.58
N ASN A 282 3.39 14.40 -18.84
CA ASN A 282 2.28 13.72 -18.17
C ASN A 282 2.20 13.96 -16.66
N MET A 283 3.25 14.49 -16.02
CA MET A 283 3.25 14.73 -14.57
C MET A 283 2.11 15.66 -14.11
N ARG A 284 1.71 16.63 -14.92
CA ARG A 284 0.53 17.50 -14.68
C ARG A 284 -0.82 16.75 -14.60
N ARG A 285 -0.88 15.51 -15.09
CA ARG A 285 -2.08 14.67 -15.05
C ARG A 285 -2.20 13.88 -13.74
N VAL A 286 -1.13 13.79 -12.97
CA VAL A 286 -1.12 13.10 -11.67
C VAL A 286 -1.93 13.93 -10.69
N THR A 287 -3.03 13.42 -10.16
CA THR A 287 -3.91 14.20 -9.27
C THR A 287 -3.52 14.11 -7.80
N ALA A 288 -2.98 12.96 -7.36
CA ALA A 288 -2.52 12.77 -5.99
C ALA A 288 -1.24 13.58 -5.70
N ILE A 289 -1.26 14.38 -4.63
CA ILE A 289 -0.18 15.30 -4.30
C ILE A 289 1.08 14.57 -3.80
N GLU A 290 0.91 13.43 -3.12
CA GLU A 290 2.00 12.57 -2.64
C GLU A 290 2.77 11.95 -3.80
N GLU A 291 2.05 11.52 -4.83
CA GLU A 291 2.65 11.00 -6.06
C GLU A 291 3.39 12.10 -6.82
N ARG A 292 2.81 13.30 -6.93
CA ARG A 292 3.51 14.46 -7.53
C ARG A 292 4.79 14.79 -6.78
N LYS A 293 4.76 14.81 -5.45
CA LYS A 293 5.95 15.04 -4.61
C LYS A 293 7.02 13.99 -4.87
N LEU A 294 6.66 12.70 -4.91
CA LEU A 294 7.59 11.62 -5.25
C LEU A 294 8.24 11.84 -6.62
N LEU A 295 7.43 12.17 -7.64
CA LEU A 295 7.95 12.45 -8.97
C LEU A 295 8.90 13.67 -8.96
N ALA A 296 8.56 14.73 -8.23
CA ALA A 296 9.39 15.94 -8.10
C ALA A 296 10.72 15.67 -7.37
N LEU A 297 10.71 14.85 -6.31
CA LEU A 297 11.93 14.40 -5.62
C LEU A 297 12.86 13.67 -6.59
N ALA A 298 12.31 12.74 -7.38
CA ALA A 298 13.09 11.99 -8.35
C ALA A 298 13.64 12.88 -9.48
N LEU A 299 12.83 13.80 -10.04
CA LEU A 299 13.31 14.79 -11.02
C LEU A 299 14.41 15.69 -10.44
N SER A 300 14.27 16.11 -9.19
CA SER A 300 15.29 16.91 -8.50
C SER A 300 16.59 16.13 -8.35
N SER A 301 16.52 14.82 -8.05
CA SER A 301 17.70 13.96 -7.94
C SER A 301 18.49 13.85 -9.26
N LEU A 302 17.80 13.93 -10.41
CA LEU A 302 18.44 13.89 -11.74
C LEU A 302 19.30 15.12 -12.02
N LEU A 303 19.03 16.26 -11.38
CA LEU A 303 19.74 17.51 -11.63
C LEU A 303 21.25 17.42 -11.36
N THR A 304 21.69 16.50 -10.51
CA THR A 304 23.11 16.32 -10.19
C THR A 304 23.83 15.30 -11.07
N VAL A 305 23.13 14.69 -12.03
CA VAL A 305 23.70 13.75 -12.99
C VAL A 305 24.21 14.49 -14.22
N SER A 306 25.50 14.30 -14.52
CA SER A 306 26.13 14.86 -15.72
C SER A 306 25.64 14.18 -17.00
N ASN A 307 24.53 14.68 -17.58
CA ASN A 307 23.95 14.15 -18.80
C ASN A 307 23.28 15.25 -19.65
N ASP A 308 23.62 15.30 -20.95
CA ASP A 308 23.11 16.31 -21.88
C ASP A 308 21.59 16.29 -22.06
N VAL A 309 20.94 15.12 -21.96
CA VAL A 309 19.48 15.00 -22.05
C VAL A 309 18.80 15.71 -20.88
N ILE A 310 19.39 15.61 -19.69
CA ILE A 310 18.88 16.28 -18.48
C ILE A 310 19.05 17.79 -18.62
N TYR A 311 20.22 18.25 -19.06
CA TYR A 311 20.49 19.68 -19.27
C TYR A 311 19.60 20.31 -20.34
N LYS A 312 19.35 19.61 -21.45
CA LYS A 312 18.41 20.07 -22.49
C LYS A 312 16.97 20.23 -21.99
N ASN A 313 16.57 19.41 -21.03
CA ASN A 313 15.23 19.40 -20.43
C ASN A 313 15.16 20.12 -19.08
N PHE A 314 16.21 20.85 -18.68
CA PHE A 314 16.32 21.51 -17.38
C PHE A 314 15.13 22.41 -17.08
N ALA A 315 14.70 23.22 -18.05
CA ALA A 315 13.54 24.11 -17.89
C ALA A 315 12.27 23.33 -17.52
N GLY A 316 11.96 22.25 -18.24
CA GLY A 316 10.78 21.43 -17.97
C GLY A 316 10.84 20.73 -16.61
N ILE A 317 12.04 20.30 -16.17
CA ILE A 317 12.25 19.74 -14.82
C ILE A 317 11.92 20.80 -13.77
N ILE A 318 12.50 21.99 -13.89
CA ILE A 318 12.29 23.07 -12.92
C ILE A 318 10.82 23.50 -12.87
N THR A 319 10.15 23.63 -14.01
CA THR A 319 8.71 23.93 -14.05
C THR A 319 7.87 22.89 -13.31
N ASN A 320 8.07 21.60 -13.58
CA ASN A 320 7.30 20.54 -12.91
C ASN A 320 7.57 20.45 -11.40
N VAL A 321 8.82 20.64 -10.98
CA VAL A 321 9.17 20.67 -9.55
C VAL A 321 8.57 21.90 -8.86
N THR A 322 8.55 23.06 -9.53
CA THR A 322 7.94 24.29 -9.00
C THR A 322 6.43 24.14 -8.86
N GLU A 323 5.75 23.55 -9.85
CA GLU A 323 4.33 23.22 -9.78
C GLU A 323 4.03 22.30 -8.59
N ALA A 324 4.83 21.23 -8.41
CA ALA A 324 4.67 20.34 -7.26
C ALA A 324 4.92 21.05 -5.91
N LEU A 325 5.88 21.97 -5.83
CA LEU A 325 6.08 22.81 -4.64
C LEU A 325 4.86 23.70 -4.37
N ASN A 326 4.26 24.31 -5.40
CA ASN A 326 3.06 25.11 -5.23
C ASN A 326 1.87 24.27 -4.72
N ASP A 327 1.79 22.99 -5.08
CA ASP A 327 0.71 22.10 -4.64
C ASP A 327 0.82 21.64 -3.17
N ILE A 328 2.05 21.49 -2.65
CA ILE A 328 2.29 20.84 -1.33
C ILE A 328 2.72 21.81 -0.23
N MET A 329 3.10 23.04 -0.59
CA MET A 329 3.65 23.99 0.37
C MET A 329 2.53 24.86 0.97
N ASP A 330 2.11 24.55 2.18
CA ASP A 330 1.08 25.28 2.91
C ASP A 330 1.67 26.41 3.77
N VAL A 331 0.91 27.50 3.91
CA VAL A 331 1.28 28.64 4.75
C VAL A 331 0.87 28.35 6.20
N PHE A 332 1.84 27.95 7.03
CA PHE A 332 1.59 27.63 8.44
C PHE A 332 1.54 28.88 9.33
N SER A 333 2.30 29.92 8.98
CA SER A 333 2.30 31.24 9.63
C SER A 333 2.62 32.33 8.60
N GLN A 334 2.48 33.61 8.97
CA GLN A 334 2.50 34.75 8.02
C GLN A 334 3.69 34.78 7.03
N ASP A 335 4.81 34.10 7.32
CA ASP A 335 5.96 34.01 6.41
C ASP A 335 6.59 32.61 6.25
N THR A 336 6.04 31.55 6.88
CA THR A 336 6.66 30.21 6.83
C THR A 336 5.81 29.24 6.01
N LYS A 337 6.32 28.87 4.83
CA LYS A 337 5.79 27.76 4.03
C LYS A 337 6.36 26.42 4.51
N VAL A 338 5.49 25.47 4.82
CA VAL A 338 5.81 24.12 5.28
C VAL A 338 5.31 23.11 4.26
N ASP A 339 6.09 22.04 4.04
CA ASP A 339 5.71 20.93 3.17
C ASP A 339 4.66 20.08 3.90
N SER A 340 3.39 20.17 3.49
CA SER A 340 2.25 19.59 4.22
C SER A 340 2.23 18.06 4.22
N LEU A 341 3.07 17.44 3.38
CA LEU A 341 3.19 15.99 3.25
C LEU A 341 4.31 15.40 4.11
N VAL A 342 5.13 16.23 4.76
CA VAL A 342 6.12 15.76 5.71
C VAL A 342 5.44 15.41 7.02
N ILE A 343 5.68 14.18 7.50
CA ILE A 343 5.12 13.69 8.75
C ILE A 343 6.11 13.96 9.88
N ASP A 344 5.66 14.70 10.88
CA ASP A 344 6.39 15.04 12.10
C ASP A 344 5.58 14.71 13.35
N ASP A 345 6.18 14.87 14.52
CA ASP A 345 5.53 14.54 15.80
C ASP A 345 4.23 15.35 16.04
N GLU A 346 4.01 16.46 15.33
CA GLU A 346 2.83 17.33 15.49
C GLU A 346 1.65 16.90 14.61
N ASN A 347 1.91 16.23 13.47
CA ASN A 347 0.87 15.82 12.52
C ASN A 347 0.73 14.30 12.34
N VAL A 348 1.45 13.51 13.15
CA VAL A 348 1.45 12.04 13.17
C VAL A 348 0.05 11.41 13.32
N ASP A 349 -0.93 12.12 13.90
CA ASP A 349 -2.30 11.62 14.02
C ASP A 349 -3.04 11.61 12.67
N ASN A 350 -2.55 12.33 11.65
CA ASN A 350 -3.11 12.31 10.29
C ASN A 350 -2.59 11.15 9.42
N VAL A 351 -1.71 10.29 9.95
CA VAL A 351 -1.10 9.16 9.22
C VAL A 351 -2.15 8.19 8.69
N GLY A 352 -3.33 8.10 9.33
CA GLY A 352 -4.47 7.29 8.88
C GLY A 352 -4.80 7.50 7.39
N VAL A 353 -4.87 8.75 6.93
CA VAL A 353 -5.20 9.07 5.53
C VAL A 353 -4.04 8.72 4.60
N THR A 354 -2.80 8.97 5.03
CA THR A 354 -1.60 8.65 4.25
C THR A 354 -1.45 7.14 4.02
N LEU A 355 -1.88 6.31 4.98
CA LEU A 355 -1.79 4.86 4.89
C LEU A 355 -2.54 4.28 3.69
N PHE A 356 -3.67 4.87 3.28
CA PHE A 356 -4.43 4.39 2.11
C PHE A 356 -3.67 4.50 0.78
N SER A 357 -2.57 5.27 0.74
CA SER A 357 -1.67 5.31 -0.41
C SER A 357 -0.70 4.12 -0.51
N TYR A 358 -0.57 3.31 0.55
CA TYR A 358 0.38 2.18 0.61
C TYR A 358 -0.27 0.88 0.12
N GLY A 359 -0.46 0.79 -1.19
CA GLY A 359 -0.81 -0.47 -1.86
C GLY A 359 -2.26 -0.91 -1.65
N PHE A 360 -2.46 -1.94 -0.84
CA PHE A 360 -3.74 -2.63 -0.61
C PHE A 360 -4.35 -2.37 0.78
N ILE A 361 -4.02 -1.25 1.42
CA ILE A 361 -4.61 -0.86 2.70
C ILE A 361 -6.01 -0.28 2.46
N ASP A 362 -7.01 -0.87 3.11
CA ASP A 362 -8.41 -0.46 3.07
C ASP A 362 -8.85 -0.04 4.49
N SER A 363 -9.53 1.10 4.62
CA SER A 363 -10.07 1.60 5.89
C SER A 363 -11.03 0.62 6.55
N ASP A 364 -11.74 -0.15 5.75
CA ASP A 364 -12.76 -1.07 6.23
C ASP A 364 -12.12 -2.38 6.76
N MET A 365 -10.86 -2.65 6.38
CA MET A 365 -10.15 -3.89 6.70
C MET A 365 -9.01 -3.71 7.70
N VAL A 366 -8.46 -2.50 7.83
CA VAL A 366 -7.33 -2.19 8.72
C VAL A 366 -7.78 -1.22 9.81
N GLN A 367 -8.03 -1.78 11.00
CA GLN A 367 -8.38 -1.00 12.20
C GLN A 367 -7.11 -0.51 12.91
N GLU A 368 -7.20 0.65 13.56
CA GLU A 368 -6.06 1.32 14.22
C GLU A 368 -5.45 0.48 15.35
N GLU A 369 -6.27 -0.32 16.01
CA GLU A 369 -5.88 -1.21 17.10
C GLU A 369 -5.06 -2.41 16.63
N THR A 370 -5.04 -2.70 15.32
CA THR A 370 -4.35 -3.87 14.79
C THR A 370 -2.83 -3.71 14.85
N PRO A 371 -2.07 -4.79 15.14
CA PRO A 371 -0.62 -4.81 14.96
C PRO A 371 -0.19 -4.42 13.54
N HIS A 372 -0.99 -4.75 12.52
CA HIS A 372 -0.70 -4.37 11.14
C HIS A 372 -0.74 -2.87 10.90
N PHE A 373 -1.74 -2.16 11.43
CA PHE A 373 -1.79 -0.70 11.34
C PHE A 373 -0.51 -0.06 11.87
N SER A 374 -0.03 -0.53 13.04
CA SER A 374 1.24 -0.09 13.62
C SER A 374 2.44 -0.35 12.69
N ARG A 375 2.47 -1.49 11.99
CA ARG A 375 3.51 -1.82 11.00
C ARG A 375 3.43 -0.89 9.79
N CYS A 376 2.24 -0.72 9.21
CA CYS A 376 2.02 0.18 8.09
C CYS A 376 2.48 1.60 8.43
N ARG A 377 2.08 2.11 9.60
CA ARG A 377 2.51 3.43 10.12
C ARG A 377 4.03 3.53 10.20
N ALA A 378 4.72 2.49 10.69
CA ALA A 378 6.17 2.49 10.77
C ALA A 378 6.86 2.56 9.39
N PHE A 379 6.25 2.00 8.33
CA PHE A 379 6.75 2.16 6.96
C PHE A 379 6.50 3.57 6.43
N CYS A 380 5.32 4.16 6.66
CA CYS A 380 5.01 5.52 6.23
C CYS A 380 5.99 6.55 6.80
N LEU A 381 6.34 6.43 8.08
CA LEU A 381 7.27 7.32 8.78
C LEU A 381 8.72 7.24 8.27
N ARG A 382 9.05 6.27 7.42
CA ARG A 382 10.39 6.09 6.83
C ARG A 382 10.42 6.37 5.34
N ASP A 383 9.27 6.56 4.71
CA ASP A 383 9.17 6.76 3.29
C ASP A 383 9.72 8.15 2.90
N PRO A 384 10.65 8.24 1.94
CA PRO A 384 11.21 9.51 1.48
C PRO A 384 10.17 10.58 1.13
N THR A 385 9.00 10.20 0.63
CA THR A 385 7.91 11.13 0.29
C THR A 385 7.38 11.89 1.51
N HIS A 386 7.43 11.27 2.70
CA HIS A 386 6.93 11.88 3.94
C HIS A 386 8.03 12.31 4.90
N VAL A 387 9.29 12.04 4.59
CA VAL A 387 10.44 12.42 5.42
C VAL A 387 11.24 13.55 4.78
N ILE A 388 11.32 13.60 3.45
CA ILE A 388 12.10 14.61 2.75
C ILE A 388 11.24 15.85 2.49
N VAL A 389 11.72 17.01 2.95
CA VAL A 389 11.18 18.32 2.60
C VAL A 389 11.64 18.65 1.16
N LEU A 390 10.69 18.79 0.22
CA LEU A 390 11.03 18.94 -1.20
C LEU A 390 11.85 20.21 -1.48
N LYS A 391 11.50 21.35 -0.87
CA LYS A 391 12.22 22.62 -1.08
C LYS A 391 13.70 22.54 -0.66
N ASP A 392 13.97 21.90 0.48
CA ASP A 392 15.33 21.81 1.03
C ASP A 392 16.15 20.81 0.22
N TYR A 393 15.52 19.71 -0.22
CA TYR A 393 16.15 18.76 -1.12
C TYR A 393 16.52 19.43 -2.46
N LEU A 394 15.58 20.13 -3.10
CA LEU A 394 15.83 20.85 -4.34
C LEU A 394 16.94 21.89 -4.19
N GLN A 395 16.93 22.68 -3.12
CA GLN A 395 17.98 23.65 -2.83
C GLN A 395 19.36 23.01 -2.84
N ASN A 396 19.50 21.86 -2.18
CA ASN A 396 20.76 21.11 -2.14
C ASN A 396 21.15 20.61 -3.55
N GLN A 397 20.21 20.07 -4.33
CA GLN A 397 20.49 19.61 -5.69
C GLN A 397 20.96 20.75 -6.60
N LEU A 398 20.37 21.94 -6.51
CA LEU A 398 20.78 23.12 -7.27
C LEU A 398 22.19 23.60 -6.89
N VAL A 399 22.53 23.58 -5.60
CA VAL A 399 23.89 23.93 -5.11
C VAL A 399 24.93 22.95 -5.65
N VAL A 400 24.64 21.64 -5.60
CA VAL A 400 25.53 20.60 -6.13
C VAL A 400 25.67 20.73 -7.64
N LEU A 401 24.57 20.95 -8.38
CA LEU A 401 24.60 21.20 -9.82
C LEU A 401 25.51 22.38 -10.15
N LYS A 402 25.28 23.56 -9.54
CA LYS A 402 26.09 24.77 -9.77
C LYS A 402 27.57 24.53 -9.51
N THR A 403 27.90 23.76 -8.47
CA THR A 403 29.28 23.41 -8.13
C THR A 403 29.90 22.50 -9.18
N THR A 404 29.13 21.56 -9.74
CA THR A 404 29.60 20.57 -10.72
C THR A 404 29.82 21.17 -12.11
N ILE A 405 28.89 22.00 -12.61
CA ILE A 405 28.96 22.56 -13.98
C ILE A 405 29.58 23.96 -14.04
N GLY A 406 29.77 24.61 -12.89
CA GLY A 406 30.29 25.98 -12.79
C GLY A 406 29.22 27.05 -13.02
N ALA A 407 29.53 28.28 -12.55
CA ALA A 407 28.56 29.37 -12.47
C ALA A 407 28.03 29.83 -13.84
N GLU A 408 28.86 29.87 -14.88
CA GLU A 408 28.45 30.34 -16.21
C GLU A 408 27.47 29.37 -16.88
N GLN A 409 27.75 28.06 -16.84
CA GLN A 409 26.84 27.05 -17.40
C GLN A 409 25.54 26.99 -16.61
N TYR A 410 25.62 27.08 -15.28
CA TYR A 410 24.44 27.15 -14.42
C TYR A 410 23.57 28.37 -14.74
N GLN A 411 24.17 29.55 -14.94
CA GLN A 411 23.44 30.75 -15.37
C GLN A 411 22.75 30.53 -16.72
N SER A 412 23.43 29.88 -17.68
CA SER A 412 22.84 29.54 -18.98
C SER A 412 21.63 28.61 -18.84
N LEU A 413 21.71 27.59 -17.97
CA LEU A 413 20.59 26.69 -17.70
C LEU A 413 19.42 27.44 -17.07
N MET A 414 19.68 28.27 -16.05
CA MET A 414 18.63 29.05 -15.41
C MET A 414 17.95 30.04 -16.36
N THR A 415 18.68 30.60 -17.32
CA THR A 415 18.11 31.52 -18.34
C THR A 415 17.17 30.79 -19.32
N SER A 416 17.24 29.46 -19.42
CA SER A 416 16.31 28.67 -20.22
C SER A 416 14.93 28.48 -19.56
N VAL A 417 14.83 28.72 -18.25
CA VAL A 417 13.57 28.67 -17.49
C VAL A 417 12.84 30.00 -17.69
N ASP A 418 11.52 29.97 -17.84
CA ASP A 418 10.74 31.20 -17.95
C ASP A 418 10.77 32.02 -16.64
N LEU A 419 10.66 33.35 -16.79
CA LEU A 419 10.81 34.28 -15.67
C LEU A 419 9.73 34.10 -14.59
N GLN A 420 8.52 33.66 -14.97
CA GLN A 420 7.43 33.47 -14.01
C GLN A 420 7.72 32.26 -13.10
N THR A 421 8.11 31.13 -13.69
CA THR A 421 8.56 29.94 -12.94
C THR A 421 9.73 30.28 -12.02
N LEU A 422 10.72 31.06 -12.50
CA LEU A 422 11.84 31.48 -11.66
C LEU A 422 11.41 32.37 -10.47
N LYS A 423 10.45 33.28 -10.68
CA LYS A 423 9.90 34.12 -9.59
C LYS A 423 9.19 33.26 -8.56
N GLU A 424 8.35 32.32 -8.99
CA GLU A 424 7.65 31.40 -8.09
C GLU A 424 8.64 30.53 -7.30
N LEU A 425 9.61 29.94 -8.00
CA LEU A 425 10.65 29.11 -7.40
C LEU A 425 11.49 29.89 -6.37
N SER A 426 11.76 31.18 -6.63
CA SER A 426 12.51 32.04 -5.71
C SER A 426 11.82 32.25 -4.35
N SER A 427 10.51 31.98 -4.27
CA SER A 427 9.78 31.98 -2.99
C SER A 427 10.05 30.75 -2.13
N PHE A 428 10.68 29.71 -2.69
CA PHE A 428 10.97 28.45 -2.00
C PHE A 428 12.46 28.20 -1.80
N VAL A 429 13.30 28.57 -2.77
CA VAL A 429 14.75 28.30 -2.78
C VAL A 429 15.56 29.49 -3.26
N ALA A 430 16.80 29.59 -2.80
CA ALA A 430 17.78 30.54 -3.30
C ALA A 430 18.37 30.07 -4.64
N LEU A 431 18.05 30.79 -5.72
CA LEU A 431 18.47 30.45 -7.08
C LEU A 431 19.98 30.66 -7.32
N GLY A 432 20.61 31.57 -6.60
CA GLY A 432 22.03 31.90 -6.77
C GLY A 432 22.37 32.55 -8.11
N ILE A 433 21.39 33.23 -8.71
CA ILE A 433 21.49 34.06 -9.91
C ILE A 433 20.73 35.37 -9.67
N ASP A 434 21.10 36.45 -10.38
CA ASP A 434 20.31 37.67 -10.39
C ASP A 434 19.13 37.51 -11.35
N LEU A 435 17.91 37.68 -10.82
CA LEU A 435 16.72 37.70 -11.66
C LEU A 435 16.64 39.06 -12.37
N PRO A 436 16.28 39.10 -13.67
CA PRO A 436 15.98 40.35 -14.33
C PRO A 436 14.88 41.06 -13.53
N THR A 437 15.17 42.26 -13.04
CA THR A 437 14.15 43.14 -12.45
C THR A 437 13.16 43.43 -13.57
N GLY A 438 12.02 42.74 -13.57
CA GLY A 438 10.89 43.15 -14.38
C GLY A 438 10.57 44.59 -14.03
N ILE A 439 10.44 45.43 -15.05
CA ILE A 439 9.86 46.77 -14.94
C ILE A 439 8.61 46.62 -14.06
N ASP A 440 8.53 47.41 -12.99
CA ASP A 440 7.32 47.56 -12.18
C ASP A 440 6.11 47.55 -13.12
N ASP A 441 5.10 46.74 -12.82
CA ASP A 441 3.74 47.02 -13.26
C ASP A 441 3.29 48.30 -12.55
N GLY A 442 3.85 49.41 -13.03
CA GLY A 442 3.59 50.78 -12.64
C GLY A 442 2.97 51.49 -13.82
N ALA A 443 1.69 51.84 -13.66
CA ALA A 443 0.87 52.76 -14.45
C ALA A 443 0.16 52.20 -15.70
N ALA A 444 -1.07 51.73 -15.51
CA ALA A 444 -2.28 52.51 -15.86
C ALA A 444 -3.52 51.94 -15.15
#